data_AF-A0A8S9WGF7-F1
#
_entry.id   AF-A0A8S9WGF7-F1
#
_cell.length_a   1.000
_cell.length_b   1.000
_cell.length_c   1.000
_cell.angle_alpha   90.00
_cell.angle_beta   90.00
_cell.angle_gamma   90.00
#
_symmetry.space_group_name_H-M   'P 1'
#
loop_
_entity.id
_entity.type
_entity.pdbx_description
1 polymer ?
#
loop_
_entity_poly.entity_id
_entity_poly.type
_entity_poly.pdbx_seq_one_letter_code
_entity_poly.pdbx_strand_id
1 'polypeptide(L)'
;MPDTKNTVKEAKEAKEAKEAKEAKEAKEANNEPLPDGKSLMTELKEKTRTGKKEDVIDSLIAFERNRGILPAGPARDFIYSLLEHDDTEIKRKAEEVYRKSLRESDEKLKISIENLTESFNARFLAIQAQMKEISDAFEGPKEVDDSAKTVTRIPKVGFDSQNLQSEQEGHEHDLVLNFKAYELLYELERYLRALIQINIIEPNEGNLANKIRPEMLRGWQSRKKEEEKNPLIDGGYELIDYSDFTDLKQILEKGRNYTLFEDIMNQEHFKLVISKLHELDPIRKKIAHSRQLTKKEFNRLVLYTEDIQTIFTD
;
A
#
# COMPACT_ATOMS: atom_id res chain seq x y z
N MET A 1 43.10 2.53 50.35
CA MET A 1 42.13 3.19 49.47
C MET A 1 41.39 2.09 48.73
N PRO A 2 40.06 1.95 48.89
CA PRO A 2 39.32 0.87 48.24
C PRO A 2 39.33 1.08 46.72
N ASP A 3 39.50 -0.04 46.02
CA ASP A 3 39.80 -0.15 44.60
C ASP A 3 38.57 0.24 43.75
N THR A 4 38.50 1.50 43.34
CA THR A 4 37.38 2.11 42.60
C THR A 4 37.13 1.49 41.23
N LYS A 5 38.02 0.64 40.73
CA LYS A 5 37.82 -0.08 39.47
C LYS A 5 36.86 -1.27 39.60
N ASN A 6 36.76 -1.87 40.78
CA ASN A 6 35.91 -3.06 40.96
C ASN A 6 34.42 -2.69 41.02
N THR A 7 34.09 -1.56 41.65
CA THR A 7 32.71 -1.05 41.79
C THR A 7 32.07 -0.63 40.46
N VAL A 8 32.86 -0.13 39.50
CA VAL A 8 32.33 0.27 38.18
C VAL A 8 31.99 -0.96 37.33
N LYS A 9 32.76 -2.04 37.48
CA LYS A 9 32.52 -3.30 36.75
C LYS A 9 31.26 -3.99 37.24
N GLU A 10 31.08 -4.08 38.57
CA GLU A 10 29.87 -4.67 39.18
C GLU A 10 28.60 -3.88 38.82
N ALA A 11 28.67 -2.55 38.76
CA ALA A 11 27.52 -1.72 38.35
C ALA A 11 27.12 -1.91 36.88
N LYS A 12 28.10 -2.14 35.99
CA LYS A 12 27.84 -2.39 34.57
C LYS A 12 27.21 -3.77 34.35
N GLU A 13 27.75 -4.80 35.02
CA GLU A 13 27.21 -6.16 34.93
C GLU A 13 25.79 -6.25 35.51
N ALA A 14 25.49 -5.53 36.60
CA ALA A 14 24.14 -5.46 37.15
C ALA A 14 23.14 -4.76 36.22
N LYS A 15 23.57 -3.73 35.49
CA LYS A 15 22.73 -3.02 34.51
C LYS A 15 22.43 -3.90 33.30
N GLU A 16 23.43 -4.56 32.74
CA GLU A 16 23.27 -5.48 31.59
C GLU A 16 22.39 -6.68 31.96
N ALA A 17 22.52 -7.23 33.17
CA ALA A 17 21.66 -8.31 33.65
C ALA A 17 20.19 -7.87 33.83
N LYS A 18 19.96 -6.62 34.26
CA LYS A 18 18.61 -6.07 34.40
C LYS A 18 17.95 -5.84 33.03
N GLU A 19 18.69 -5.26 32.08
CA GLU A 19 18.21 -5.03 30.71
C GLU A 19 17.93 -6.36 29.98
N ALA A 20 18.78 -7.38 30.17
CA ALA A 20 18.55 -8.71 29.60
C ALA A 20 17.33 -9.42 30.19
N LYS A 21 17.06 -9.22 31.48
CA LYS A 21 15.87 -9.77 32.16
C LYS A 21 14.59 -9.10 31.66
N GLU A 22 14.57 -7.77 31.57
CA GLU A 22 13.43 -7.01 31.04
C GLU A 22 13.15 -7.35 29.57
N ALA A 23 14.20 -7.53 28.75
CA ALA A 23 14.05 -7.94 27.35
C ALA A 23 13.53 -9.39 27.20
N LYS A 24 13.86 -10.28 28.14
CA LYS A 24 13.37 -11.66 28.16
C LYS A 24 11.90 -11.72 28.58
N GLU A 25 11.52 -10.99 29.62
CA GLU A 25 10.12 -10.88 30.08
C GLU A 25 9.22 -10.26 29.00
N ALA A 26 9.71 -9.25 28.26
CA ALA A 26 8.99 -8.67 27.12
C ALA A 26 8.82 -9.65 25.94
N LYS A 27 9.81 -10.51 25.69
CA LYS A 27 9.72 -11.55 24.64
C LYS A 27 8.79 -12.70 25.02
N GLU A 28 8.75 -13.09 26.29
CA GLU A 28 7.82 -14.11 26.78
C GLU A 28 6.37 -13.60 26.78
N ALA A 29 6.13 -12.33 27.14
CA ALA A 29 4.81 -11.71 27.07
C ALA A 29 4.24 -11.59 25.63
N ASN A 30 5.11 -11.50 24.62
CA ASN A 30 4.70 -11.43 23.21
C ASN A 30 4.42 -12.79 22.55
N ASN A 31 4.68 -13.91 23.24
CA ASN A 31 4.50 -15.27 22.72
C ASN A 31 3.26 -15.99 23.28
N GLU A 32 2.51 -15.38 24.20
CA GLU A 32 1.19 -15.92 24.57
C GLU A 32 0.21 -15.68 23.42
N PRO A 33 -0.54 -16.70 22.98
CA PRO A 33 -1.53 -16.54 21.92
C PRO A 33 -2.57 -15.52 22.38
N LEU A 34 -2.65 -14.40 21.63
CA LEU A 34 -3.65 -13.37 21.86
C LEU A 34 -5.04 -14.02 21.96
N PRO A 35 -5.78 -13.79 23.06
CA PRO A 35 -7.11 -14.36 23.21
C PRO A 35 -7.99 -13.90 22.03
N ASP A 36 -8.74 -14.84 21.44
CA ASP A 36 -9.68 -14.55 20.34
C ASP A 36 -10.47 -13.29 20.68
N GLY A 37 -10.49 -12.34 19.75
CA GLY A 37 -11.15 -11.07 19.94
C GLY A 37 -12.64 -11.18 20.33
N LYS A 38 -13.29 -12.31 20.04
CA LYS A 38 -14.65 -12.63 20.51
C LYS A 38 -14.73 -12.96 22.00
N SER A 39 -13.68 -13.56 22.58
CA SER A 39 -13.61 -13.91 24.01
C SER A 39 -13.53 -12.67 24.88
N LEU A 40 -12.62 -11.74 24.54
CA LEU A 40 -12.45 -10.47 25.26
C LEU A 40 -13.72 -9.62 25.25
N MET A 41 -14.46 -9.58 24.13
CA MET A 41 -15.70 -8.81 24.05
C MET A 41 -16.84 -9.40 24.85
N THR A 42 -16.91 -10.74 24.93
CA THR A 42 -17.87 -11.42 25.80
C THR A 42 -17.58 -11.09 27.26
N GLU A 43 -16.30 -11.14 27.65
CA GLU A 43 -15.84 -10.84 29.00
C GLU A 43 -16.07 -9.35 29.38
N LEU A 44 -15.79 -8.42 28.46
CA LEU A 44 -16.05 -6.98 28.63
C LEU A 44 -17.54 -6.68 28.83
N LYS A 45 -18.41 -7.30 28.03
CA LYS A 45 -19.87 -7.15 28.14
C LYS A 45 -20.42 -7.77 29.42
N GLU A 46 -19.87 -8.90 29.83
CA GLU A 46 -20.29 -9.59 31.05
C GLU A 46 -19.89 -8.78 32.29
N LYS A 47 -18.66 -8.25 32.31
CA LYS A 47 -18.17 -7.36 33.38
C LYS A 47 -18.93 -6.05 33.48
N THR A 48 -19.30 -5.42 32.36
CA THR A 48 -20.18 -4.24 32.38
C THR A 48 -21.59 -4.55 32.87
N ARG A 49 -22.11 -5.75 32.60
CA ARG A 49 -23.43 -6.18 33.08
C ARG A 49 -23.50 -6.35 34.60
N THR A 50 -22.36 -6.60 35.26
CA THR A 50 -22.30 -6.68 36.73
C THR A 50 -22.54 -5.32 37.41
N GLY A 51 -22.37 -4.21 36.66
CA GLY A 51 -22.54 -2.84 37.16
C GLY A 51 -21.45 -2.39 38.15
N LYS A 52 -20.44 -3.21 38.43
CA LYS A 52 -19.32 -2.83 39.29
C LYS A 52 -18.34 -1.99 38.49
N LYS A 53 -18.05 -0.82 39.02
CA LYS A 53 -17.19 0.18 38.40
C LYS A 53 -15.77 -0.36 38.13
N GLU A 54 -15.22 -1.05 39.12
CA GLU A 54 -13.87 -1.60 39.10
C GLU A 54 -13.71 -2.61 37.96
N ASP A 55 -14.71 -3.47 37.77
CA ASP A 55 -14.70 -4.49 36.71
C ASP A 55 -14.70 -3.87 35.30
N VAL A 56 -15.38 -2.72 35.12
CA VAL A 56 -15.40 -1.97 33.86
C VAL A 56 -14.03 -1.33 33.59
N ILE A 57 -13.43 -0.72 34.61
CA ILE A 57 -12.11 -0.09 34.50
C ILE A 57 -11.03 -1.14 34.21
N ASP A 58 -11.04 -2.27 34.92
CA ASP A 58 -10.10 -3.37 34.69
C ASP A 58 -10.23 -3.95 33.29
N SER A 59 -11.46 -4.02 32.77
CA SER A 59 -11.72 -4.46 31.40
C SER A 59 -11.15 -3.49 30.36
N LEU A 60 -11.27 -2.17 30.60
CA LEU A 60 -10.66 -1.15 29.75
C LEU A 60 -9.13 -1.22 29.77
N ILE A 61 -8.53 -1.47 30.94
CA ILE A 61 -7.08 -1.66 31.08
C ILE A 61 -6.62 -2.92 30.36
N ALA A 62 -7.34 -4.03 30.50
CA ALA A 62 -7.04 -5.28 29.80
C ALA A 62 -7.14 -5.11 28.28
N PHE A 63 -8.16 -4.39 27.81
CA PHE A 63 -8.30 -4.02 26.41
C PHE A 63 -7.12 -3.19 25.90
N GLU A 64 -6.73 -2.16 26.65
CA GLU A 64 -5.58 -1.30 26.36
C GLU A 64 -4.27 -2.09 26.22
N ARG A 65 -4.05 -3.07 27.12
CA ARG A 65 -2.85 -3.93 27.09
C ARG A 65 -2.84 -4.90 25.91
N ASN A 66 -4.00 -5.44 25.52
CA ASN A 66 -4.06 -6.56 24.59
C ASN A 66 -4.25 -6.16 23.12
N ARG A 67 -4.86 -5.02 22.81
CA ARG A 67 -5.21 -4.67 21.42
C ARG A 67 -4.39 -3.55 20.81
N GLY A 68 -3.95 -2.55 21.59
CA GLY A 68 -3.21 -1.37 21.14
C GLY A 68 -3.94 -0.46 20.13
N ILE A 69 -4.76 -1.02 19.23
CA ILE A 69 -5.51 -0.34 18.18
C ILE A 69 -7.00 -0.47 18.50
N LEU A 70 -7.76 0.59 18.23
CA LEU A 70 -9.21 0.58 18.38
C LEU A 70 -9.79 -0.26 17.23
N PRO A 71 -10.32 -1.47 17.48
CA PRO A 71 -10.84 -2.34 16.42
C PRO A 71 -12.13 -1.74 15.85
N ALA A 72 -12.35 -1.90 14.55
CA ALA A 72 -13.66 -1.64 13.96
C ALA A 72 -14.75 -2.54 14.58
N GLY A 73 -16.01 -2.09 14.50
CA GLY A 73 -17.18 -2.89 14.89
C GLY A 73 -17.48 -2.91 16.41
N PRO A 74 -17.98 -4.02 16.96
CA PRO A 74 -18.65 -4.05 18.27
C PRO A 74 -17.82 -3.55 19.46
N ALA A 75 -16.49 -3.64 19.37
CA ALA A 75 -15.57 -3.20 20.40
C ALA A 75 -15.41 -1.67 20.41
N ARG A 76 -15.36 -1.03 19.24
CA ARG A 76 -15.43 0.43 19.12
C ARG A 76 -16.78 0.96 19.59
N ASP A 77 -17.87 0.31 19.20
CA ASP A 77 -19.22 0.69 19.64
C ASP A 77 -19.36 0.62 21.17
N PHE A 78 -18.75 -0.40 21.79
CA PHE A 78 -18.72 -0.54 23.23
C PHE A 78 -17.92 0.58 23.90
N ILE A 79 -16.72 0.91 23.42
CA ILE A 79 -15.94 2.04 23.95
C ILE A 79 -16.73 3.35 23.81
N TYR A 80 -17.43 3.56 22.68
CA TYR A 80 -18.30 4.72 22.51
C TYR A 80 -19.45 4.77 23.51
N SER A 81 -20.09 3.63 23.79
CA SER A 81 -21.14 3.58 24.82
C SER A 81 -20.60 3.97 26.21
N LEU A 82 -19.33 3.71 26.48
CA LEU A 82 -18.68 4.10 27.74
C LEU A 82 -18.28 5.58 27.79
N LEU A 83 -18.15 6.26 26.65
CA LEU A 83 -17.93 7.72 26.63
C LEU A 83 -19.16 8.51 27.07
N GLU A 84 -20.34 7.90 26.98
CA GLU A 84 -21.62 8.45 27.43
C GLU A 84 -22.02 7.96 28.84
N HIS A 85 -21.14 7.22 29.52
CA HIS A 85 -21.43 6.65 30.84
C HIS A 85 -21.55 7.72 31.92
N ASP A 86 -22.49 7.55 32.86
CA ASP A 86 -22.77 8.50 33.95
C ASP A 86 -21.62 8.60 34.97
N ASP A 87 -20.92 7.49 35.22
CA ASP A 87 -19.73 7.48 36.09
C ASP A 87 -18.54 8.19 35.42
N THR A 88 -18.11 9.30 36.02
CA THR A 88 -17.03 10.15 35.53
C THR A 88 -15.67 9.44 35.38
N GLU A 89 -15.39 8.42 36.19
CA GLU A 89 -14.10 7.72 36.14
C GLU A 89 -14.07 6.66 35.05
N ILE A 90 -15.19 5.93 34.86
CA ILE A 90 -15.37 5.05 33.69
C ILE A 90 -15.23 5.85 32.41
N LYS A 91 -15.94 6.99 32.33
CA LYS A 91 -15.86 7.88 31.18
C LYS A 91 -14.43 8.38 30.93
N ARG A 92 -13.74 8.87 31.96
CA ARG A 92 -12.35 9.33 31.86
C ARG A 92 -11.42 8.23 31.36
N LYS A 93 -11.55 7.00 31.88
CA LYS A 93 -10.70 5.89 31.45
C LYS A 93 -11.04 5.44 30.02
N ALA A 94 -12.32 5.43 29.64
CA ALA A 94 -12.73 5.15 28.26
C ALA A 94 -12.17 6.19 27.27
N GLU A 95 -12.19 7.47 27.62
CA GLU A 95 -11.55 8.54 26.83
C GLU A 95 -10.03 8.34 26.69
N GLU A 96 -9.35 7.95 27.77
CA GLU A 96 -7.92 7.68 27.78
C GLU A 96 -7.56 6.51 26.86
N VAL A 97 -8.27 5.39 26.99
CA VAL A 97 -8.08 4.19 26.14
C VAL A 97 -8.39 4.53 24.68
N TYR A 98 -9.47 5.29 24.42
CA TYR A 98 -9.84 5.72 23.08
C TYR A 98 -8.75 6.56 22.42
N ARG A 99 -8.27 7.62 23.10
CA ARG A 99 -7.22 8.50 22.57
C ARG A 99 -5.90 7.78 22.37
N LYS A 100 -5.52 6.88 23.28
CA LYS A 100 -4.29 6.09 23.14
C LYS A 100 -4.38 5.16 21.93
N SER A 101 -5.48 4.43 21.82
CA SER A 101 -5.70 3.50 20.71
C SER A 101 -5.77 4.21 19.35
N LEU A 102 -6.32 5.42 19.31
CA LEU A 102 -6.33 6.26 18.10
C LEU A 102 -4.90 6.64 17.69
N ARG A 103 -4.10 7.16 18.63
CA ARG A 103 -2.68 7.51 18.35
C ARG A 103 -1.84 6.32 17.90
N GLU A 104 -2.01 5.16 18.54
CA GLU A 104 -1.29 3.94 18.15
C GLU A 104 -1.74 3.42 16.78
N SER A 105 -3.03 3.59 16.44
CA SER A 105 -3.55 3.29 15.10
C SER A 105 -2.91 4.21 14.06
N ASP A 106 -2.92 5.53 14.31
CA ASP A 106 -2.41 6.55 13.41
C ASP A 106 -0.89 6.36 13.17
N GLU A 107 -0.13 6.04 14.21
CA GLU A 107 1.31 5.78 14.10
C GLU A 107 1.61 4.51 13.30
N LYS A 108 0.87 3.42 13.54
CA LYS A 108 1.02 2.18 12.75
C LYS A 108 0.64 2.38 11.29
N LEU A 109 -0.44 3.14 11.06
CA LEU A 109 -0.90 3.52 9.73
C LEU A 109 0.20 4.31 9.01
N LYS A 110 0.76 5.32 9.67
CA LYS A 110 1.86 6.13 9.16
C LYS A 110 3.08 5.29 8.80
N ILE A 111 3.54 4.43 9.70
CA ILE A 111 4.68 3.51 9.46
C ILE A 111 4.38 2.58 8.27
N SER A 112 3.14 2.10 8.14
CA SER A 112 2.75 1.22 7.02
C SER A 112 2.80 1.97 5.68
N ILE A 113 2.33 3.22 5.66
CA ILE A 113 2.39 4.09 4.48
C ILE A 113 3.85 4.43 4.12
N GLU A 114 4.67 4.79 5.11
CA GLU A 114 6.10 5.08 4.90
C GLU A 114 6.83 3.88 4.28
N ASN A 115 6.69 2.68 4.86
CA ASN A 115 7.29 1.45 4.33
C ASN A 115 6.80 1.12 2.91
N LEU A 116 5.50 1.31 2.65
CA LEU A 116 4.91 1.10 1.32
C LEU A 116 5.51 2.07 0.30
N THR A 117 5.60 3.35 0.65
CA THR A 117 6.18 4.39 -0.19
C THR A 117 7.67 4.16 -0.44
N GLU A 118 8.44 3.77 0.57
CA GLU A 118 9.85 3.39 0.41
C GLU A 118 10.03 2.20 -0.54
N SER A 119 9.24 1.14 -0.37
CA SER A 119 9.27 -0.03 -1.25
C SER A 119 8.91 0.32 -2.69
N PHE A 120 7.90 1.17 -2.90
CA PHE A 120 7.51 1.65 -4.22
C PHE A 120 8.64 2.48 -4.85
N ASN A 121 9.22 3.42 -4.11
CA ASN A 121 10.32 4.28 -4.57
C ASN A 121 11.53 3.45 -5.00
N ALA A 122 11.90 2.43 -4.24
CA ALA A 122 13.02 1.55 -4.56
C ALA A 122 12.80 0.80 -5.89
N ARG A 123 11.60 0.27 -6.11
CA ARG A 123 11.25 -0.43 -7.37
C ARG A 123 11.20 0.53 -8.55
N PHE A 124 10.60 1.71 -8.35
CA PHE A 124 10.53 2.75 -9.36
C PHE A 124 11.92 3.16 -9.86
N LEU A 125 12.84 3.48 -8.95
CA LEU A 125 14.21 3.85 -9.28
C LEU A 125 14.96 2.71 -9.99
N ALA A 126 14.72 1.45 -9.59
CA ALA A 126 15.30 0.30 -10.27
C ALA A 126 14.82 0.17 -11.72
N ILE A 127 13.52 0.38 -11.98
CA ILE A 127 12.97 0.41 -13.34
C ILE A 127 13.62 1.53 -14.15
N GLN A 128 13.71 2.75 -13.59
CA GLN A 128 14.34 3.88 -14.28
C GLN A 128 15.81 3.62 -14.64
N ALA A 129 16.58 3.05 -13.72
CA ALA A 129 17.99 2.71 -13.95
C ALA A 129 18.13 1.72 -15.11
N GLN A 130 17.34 0.64 -15.11
CA GLN A 130 17.33 -0.34 -16.20
C GLN A 130 16.96 0.30 -17.55
N MET A 131 16.05 1.26 -17.54
CA MET A 131 15.66 1.96 -18.77
C MET A 131 16.71 2.91 -19.30
N LYS A 132 17.45 3.57 -18.40
CA LYS A 132 18.60 4.36 -18.79
C LYS A 132 19.68 3.49 -19.41
N GLU A 133 19.99 2.34 -18.81
CA GLU A 133 20.95 1.38 -19.37
C GLU A 133 20.54 0.88 -20.76
N ILE A 134 19.24 0.58 -20.94
CA ILE A 134 18.70 0.22 -22.26
C ILE A 134 18.89 1.40 -23.23
N SER A 135 18.49 2.61 -22.86
CA SER A 135 18.62 3.78 -23.74
C SER A 135 20.08 4.05 -24.15
N ASP A 136 21.02 3.95 -23.20
CA ASP A 136 22.45 4.20 -23.43
C ASP A 136 23.07 3.11 -24.33
N ALA A 137 22.65 1.84 -24.17
CA ALA A 137 23.10 0.74 -25.01
C ALA A 137 22.66 0.88 -26.48
N PHE A 138 21.51 1.53 -26.73
CA PHE A 138 20.95 1.73 -28.07
C PHE A 138 21.41 3.04 -28.74
N GLU A 139 21.96 4.01 -28.00
CA GLU A 139 22.57 5.23 -28.57
C GLU A 139 24.03 5.04 -29.04
N GLY A 140 24.44 3.79 -29.31
CA GLY A 140 25.72 3.46 -29.93
C GLY A 140 26.03 4.35 -31.14
N PRO A 141 27.32 4.62 -31.43
CA PRO A 141 27.72 5.65 -32.39
C PRO A 141 27.05 5.40 -33.73
N LYS A 142 26.06 6.23 -34.05
CA LYS A 142 25.59 6.37 -35.42
C LYS A 142 26.74 6.99 -36.18
N GLU A 143 27.61 6.15 -36.73
CA GLU A 143 28.39 6.54 -37.90
C GLU A 143 27.35 6.85 -38.98
N VAL A 144 27.05 8.15 -39.09
CA VAL A 144 26.25 8.69 -40.17
C VAL A 144 27.15 8.56 -41.40
N ASP A 145 27.04 7.43 -42.08
CA ASP A 145 27.64 7.27 -43.39
C ASP A 145 26.91 8.25 -44.32
N ASP A 146 27.59 9.34 -44.65
CA ASP A 146 27.07 10.54 -45.33
C ASP A 146 26.78 10.27 -46.83
N SER A 147 26.48 9.02 -47.18
CA SER A 147 26.22 8.55 -48.54
C SER A 147 24.75 8.72 -48.93
N ALA A 148 24.19 9.91 -48.77
CA ALA A 148 22.88 10.26 -49.30
C ALA A 148 23.00 11.28 -50.44
N LYS A 149 23.45 10.80 -51.60
CA LYS A 149 23.08 11.42 -52.88
C LYS A 149 22.48 10.37 -53.81
N THR A 150 21.29 10.71 -54.31
CA THR A 150 20.58 10.15 -55.48
C THR A 150 19.88 8.80 -55.27
N VAL A 151 18.56 8.80 -54.99
CA VAL A 151 17.61 7.88 -55.66
C VAL A 151 16.19 8.49 -55.67
N THR A 152 15.77 9.04 -56.82
CA THR A 152 14.35 9.10 -57.22
C THR A 152 14.10 7.97 -58.21
N ARG A 153 13.68 6.79 -57.73
CA ARG A 153 13.04 5.75 -58.55
C ARG A 153 12.43 4.68 -57.65
N ILE A 154 11.12 4.48 -57.78
CA ILE A 154 10.37 3.41 -57.12
C ILE A 154 10.85 2.07 -57.72
N PRO A 155 11.48 1.16 -56.94
CA PRO A 155 11.91 -0.12 -57.47
C PRO A 155 10.76 -1.14 -57.43
N LYS A 156 10.81 -2.05 -58.42
CA LYS A 156 10.01 -3.27 -58.51
C LYS A 156 10.22 -4.10 -57.23
N VAL A 157 9.13 -4.60 -56.68
CA VAL A 157 9.05 -5.46 -55.49
C VAL A 157 9.87 -6.73 -55.70
N GLY A 158 11.11 -6.74 -55.21
CA GLY A 158 11.90 -7.94 -54.92
C GLY A 158 11.92 -8.12 -53.41
N PHE A 159 11.69 -9.35 -52.95
CA PHE A 159 11.76 -9.71 -51.53
C PHE A 159 13.24 -9.69 -51.12
N ASP A 160 13.68 -8.56 -50.58
CA ASP A 160 15.08 -8.31 -50.22
C ASP A 160 15.31 -8.68 -48.75
N SER A 161 16.05 -9.78 -48.53
CA SER A 161 16.28 -10.37 -47.20
C SER A 161 17.16 -9.52 -46.28
N GLN A 162 17.83 -8.48 -46.80
CA GLN A 162 18.62 -7.54 -46.00
C GLN A 162 17.76 -6.51 -45.24
N ASN A 163 16.53 -6.24 -45.70
CA ASN A 163 15.59 -5.36 -44.99
C ASN A 163 14.97 -6.02 -43.74
N LEU A 164 15.00 -7.36 -43.64
CA LEU A 164 14.46 -8.08 -42.48
C LEU A 164 15.29 -7.87 -41.21
N GLN A 165 16.60 -7.65 -41.30
CA GLN A 165 17.45 -7.51 -40.11
C GLN A 165 17.22 -6.16 -39.40
N SER A 166 17.07 -5.07 -40.15
CA SER A 166 16.72 -3.75 -39.59
C SER A 166 15.30 -3.69 -39.02
N GLU A 167 14.37 -4.49 -39.54
CA GLU A 167 13.01 -4.60 -38.97
C GLU A 167 12.98 -5.45 -37.69
N GLN A 168 13.90 -6.41 -37.53
CA GLN A 168 14.00 -7.24 -36.33
C GLN A 168 14.54 -6.47 -35.11
N GLU A 169 15.54 -5.61 -35.28
CA GLU A 169 16.10 -4.79 -34.19
C GLU A 169 15.07 -3.76 -33.64
N GLY A 170 14.26 -3.16 -34.51
CA GLY A 170 13.17 -2.27 -34.08
C GLY A 170 12.06 -2.98 -33.30
N HIS A 171 11.76 -4.22 -33.66
CA HIS A 171 10.73 -5.02 -32.98
C HIS A 171 11.12 -5.45 -31.57
N GLU A 172 12.41 -5.75 -31.33
CA GLU A 172 12.90 -6.12 -29.99
C GLU A 172 12.81 -4.94 -29.02
N HIS A 173 13.17 -3.73 -29.47
CA HIS A 173 13.06 -2.51 -28.68
C HIS A 173 11.61 -2.23 -28.21
N ASP A 174 10.64 -2.44 -29.10
CA ASP A 174 9.22 -2.24 -28.78
C ASP A 174 8.70 -3.23 -27.73
N LEU A 175 9.18 -4.48 -27.76
CA LEU A 175 8.81 -5.49 -26.76
C LEU A 175 9.37 -5.14 -25.38
N VAL A 176 10.64 -4.72 -25.31
CA VAL A 176 11.28 -4.30 -24.06
C VAL A 176 10.54 -3.09 -23.47
N LEU A 177 10.22 -2.09 -24.30
CA LEU A 177 9.50 -0.90 -23.87
C LEU A 177 8.09 -1.22 -23.35
N ASN A 178 7.34 -2.10 -24.03
CA ASN A 178 6.03 -2.53 -23.56
C ASN A 178 6.10 -3.31 -22.25
N PHE A 179 7.10 -4.18 -22.09
CA PHE A 179 7.29 -4.94 -20.86
C PHE A 179 7.58 -4.00 -19.68
N LYS A 180 8.47 -3.01 -19.87
CA LYS A 180 8.78 -2.01 -18.84
C LYS A 180 7.60 -1.11 -18.52
N ALA A 181 6.80 -0.75 -19.52
CA ALA A 181 5.56 -0.01 -19.30
C ALA A 181 4.54 -0.80 -18.47
N TYR A 182 4.41 -2.10 -18.77
CA TYR A 182 3.56 -2.99 -17.98
C TYR A 182 4.04 -3.09 -16.54
N GLU A 183 5.34 -3.32 -16.32
CA GLU A 183 5.94 -3.41 -14.99
C GLU A 183 5.71 -2.13 -14.18
N LEU A 184 5.95 -0.97 -14.78
CA LEU A 184 5.75 0.33 -14.12
C LEU A 184 4.28 0.58 -13.76
N LEU A 185 3.36 0.30 -14.69
CA LEU A 185 1.93 0.45 -14.44
C LEU A 185 1.44 -0.53 -13.36
N TYR A 186 1.95 -1.77 -13.37
CA TYR A 186 1.61 -2.78 -12.38
C TYR A 186 2.05 -2.36 -10.97
N GLU A 187 3.26 -1.81 -10.81
CA GLU A 187 3.71 -1.28 -9.53
C GLU A 187 2.85 -0.10 -9.06
N LEU A 188 2.48 0.82 -9.96
CA LEU A 188 1.56 1.91 -9.63
C LEU A 188 0.19 1.37 -9.17
N GLU A 189 -0.38 0.39 -9.88
CA GLU A 189 -1.65 -0.21 -9.48
C GLU A 189 -1.56 -0.90 -8.11
N ARG A 190 -0.47 -1.62 -7.82
CA ARG A 190 -0.25 -2.24 -6.50
C ARG A 190 -0.15 -1.20 -5.40
N TYR A 191 0.57 -0.12 -5.66
CA TYR A 191 0.68 1.00 -4.73
C TYR A 191 -0.70 1.62 -4.43
N LEU A 192 -1.50 1.89 -5.46
CA LEU A 192 -2.87 2.39 -5.30
C LEU A 192 -3.78 1.41 -4.57
N ARG A 193 -3.68 0.09 -4.83
CA ARG A 193 -4.43 -0.95 -4.10
C ARG A 193 -4.10 -0.91 -2.62
N ALA A 194 -2.82 -0.87 -2.27
CA ALA A 194 -2.38 -0.83 -0.88
C ALA A 194 -2.86 0.46 -0.18
N LEU A 195 -2.78 1.61 -0.83
CA LEU A 195 -3.31 2.86 -0.30
C LEU A 195 -4.83 2.81 -0.06
N ILE A 196 -5.59 2.24 -0.99
CA ILE A 196 -7.04 2.06 -0.86
C ILE A 196 -7.36 1.05 0.25
N GLN A 197 -6.60 -0.04 0.33
CA GLN A 197 -6.76 -1.06 1.37
C GLN A 197 -6.65 -0.42 2.75
N ILE A 198 -5.54 0.28 2.97
CA ILE A 198 -5.17 0.92 4.23
C ILE A 198 -6.11 2.08 4.59
N ASN A 199 -6.42 3.00 3.66
CA ASN A 199 -7.16 4.23 3.99
C ASN A 199 -8.68 4.09 3.86
N ILE A 200 -9.15 3.14 3.04
CA ILE A 200 -10.57 2.99 2.73
C ILE A 200 -11.11 1.67 3.25
N ILE A 201 -10.49 0.54 2.93
CA ILE A 201 -11.09 -0.77 3.19
C ILE A 201 -11.01 -1.13 4.67
N GLU A 202 -9.80 -1.17 5.24
CA GLU A 202 -9.57 -1.55 6.64
C GLU A 202 -10.37 -0.69 7.64
N PRO A 203 -10.44 0.66 7.51
CA PRO A 203 -11.19 1.47 8.46
C PRO A 203 -12.71 1.37 8.29
N ASN A 204 -13.18 0.86 7.14
CA ASN A 204 -14.59 0.85 6.77
C ASN A 204 -15.13 -0.55 6.42
N GLU A 205 -14.53 -1.64 6.92
CA GLU A 205 -14.97 -3.02 6.62
C GLU A 205 -16.48 -3.25 6.82
N GLY A 206 -17.04 -2.69 7.91
CA GLY A 206 -18.47 -2.77 8.20
C GLY A 206 -19.37 -1.92 7.31
N ASN A 207 -18.80 -1.03 6.49
CA ASN A 207 -19.54 -0.03 5.70
C ASN A 207 -18.96 0.18 4.29
N LEU A 208 -18.36 -0.85 3.69
CA LEU A 208 -17.70 -0.75 2.39
C LEU A 208 -18.62 -0.28 1.26
N ALA A 209 -19.92 -0.63 1.31
CA ALA A 209 -20.88 -0.23 0.27
C ALA A 209 -21.02 1.30 0.10
N ASN A 210 -20.77 2.06 1.18
CA ASN A 210 -20.77 3.52 1.14
C ASN A 210 -19.48 4.09 0.53
N LYS A 211 -18.36 3.36 0.61
CA LYS A 211 -17.04 3.80 0.12
C LYS A 211 -16.70 3.26 -1.27
N ILE A 212 -17.12 2.04 -1.59
CA ILE A 212 -16.89 1.33 -2.84
C ILE A 212 -18.25 0.94 -3.42
N ARG A 213 -18.44 1.02 -4.74
CA ARG A 213 -19.76 0.78 -5.31
C ARG A 213 -20.11 -0.73 -5.22
N PRO A 214 -21.35 -1.10 -4.84
CA PRO A 214 -21.71 -2.52 -4.63
C PRO A 214 -21.50 -3.40 -5.85
N GLU A 215 -21.67 -2.88 -7.06
CA GLU A 215 -21.43 -3.62 -8.31
C GLU A 215 -19.96 -4.00 -8.50
N MET A 216 -19.02 -3.15 -8.08
CA MET A 216 -17.59 -3.46 -8.13
C MET A 216 -17.26 -4.58 -7.16
N LEU A 217 -17.73 -4.47 -5.91
CA LEU A 217 -17.55 -5.51 -4.90
C LEU A 217 -18.10 -6.87 -5.36
N ARG A 218 -19.29 -6.88 -5.98
CA ARG A 218 -19.85 -8.11 -6.58
C ARG A 218 -18.98 -8.65 -7.71
N GLY A 219 -18.44 -7.77 -8.57
CA GLY A 219 -17.52 -8.15 -9.63
C GLY A 219 -16.24 -8.79 -9.10
N TRP A 220 -15.63 -8.21 -8.06
CA TRP A 220 -14.44 -8.75 -7.40
C TRP A 220 -14.72 -10.09 -6.74
N GLN A 221 -15.83 -10.22 -6.02
CA GLN A 221 -16.25 -11.48 -5.40
C GLN A 221 -16.51 -12.56 -6.44
N SER A 222 -17.07 -12.22 -7.60
CA SER A 222 -17.26 -13.16 -8.70
C SER A 222 -15.93 -13.66 -9.26
N ARG A 223 -14.98 -12.75 -9.51
CA ARG A 223 -13.62 -13.07 -9.98
C ARG A 223 -12.89 -13.96 -8.98
N LYS A 224 -12.91 -13.60 -7.70
CA LYS A 224 -12.33 -14.40 -6.61
C LYS A 224 -12.90 -15.82 -6.56
N LYS A 225 -14.23 -15.95 -6.57
CA LYS A 225 -14.90 -17.27 -6.58
C LYS A 225 -14.60 -18.10 -7.82
N GLU A 226 -14.33 -17.48 -8.96
CA GLU A 226 -13.94 -18.17 -10.17
C GLU A 226 -12.50 -18.68 -10.07
N GLU A 227 -11.60 -17.87 -9.54
CA GLU A 227 -10.20 -18.23 -9.32
C GLU A 227 -10.04 -19.32 -8.26
N GLU A 228 -10.78 -19.25 -7.15
CA GLU A 228 -10.79 -20.27 -6.07
C GLU A 228 -11.27 -21.65 -6.54
N LYS A 229 -11.99 -21.73 -7.67
CA LYS A 229 -12.37 -23.02 -8.27
C LYS A 229 -11.20 -23.68 -9.00
N ASN A 230 -10.15 -22.94 -9.32
CA ASN A 230 -9.00 -23.46 -10.01
C ASN A 230 -8.01 -24.07 -9.00
N PRO A 231 -7.83 -25.40 -8.95
CA PRO A 231 -6.94 -26.03 -7.98
C PRO A 231 -5.44 -25.74 -8.23
N LEU A 232 -5.10 -25.10 -9.35
CA LEU A 232 -3.73 -24.70 -9.69
C LEU A 232 -3.36 -23.30 -9.18
N ILE A 233 -4.33 -22.53 -8.68
CA ILE A 233 -4.11 -21.16 -8.23
C ILE A 233 -4.23 -21.13 -6.70
N ASP A 234 -3.25 -20.51 -6.06
CA ASP A 234 -3.30 -20.25 -4.63
C ASP A 234 -4.29 -19.11 -4.36
N GLY A 235 -5.41 -19.41 -3.71
CA GLY A 235 -6.54 -18.48 -3.47
C GLY A 235 -6.30 -17.47 -2.35
N GLY A 236 -5.05 -17.11 -2.09
CA GLY A 236 -4.62 -16.27 -0.96
C GLY A 236 -4.85 -14.77 -1.13
N TYR A 237 -5.35 -14.32 -2.29
CA TYR A 237 -5.47 -12.90 -2.59
C TYR A 237 -6.62 -12.21 -1.84
N GLU A 238 -6.39 -10.95 -1.48
CA GLU A 238 -7.41 -10.10 -0.87
C GLU A 238 -8.45 -9.67 -1.91
N LEU A 239 -9.61 -9.18 -1.46
CA LEU A 239 -10.67 -8.82 -2.38
C LEU A 239 -10.27 -7.66 -3.33
N ILE A 240 -9.46 -6.73 -2.83
CA ILE A 240 -8.96 -5.58 -3.60
C ILE A 240 -7.96 -5.99 -4.70
N ASP A 241 -7.31 -7.15 -4.59
CA ASP A 241 -6.39 -7.65 -5.62
C ASP A 241 -7.12 -7.98 -6.93
N TYR A 242 -8.42 -8.28 -6.84
CA TYR A 242 -9.30 -8.48 -7.99
C TYR A 242 -9.82 -7.17 -8.59
N SER A 243 -9.33 -6.01 -8.18
CA SER A 243 -9.64 -4.73 -8.82
C SER A 243 -8.77 -4.44 -10.03
N ASP A 244 -9.30 -3.70 -11.00
CA ASP A 244 -8.50 -3.15 -12.11
C ASP A 244 -8.22 -1.64 -11.95
N PHE A 245 -7.36 -1.08 -12.80
CA PHE A 245 -7.04 0.36 -12.80
C PHE A 245 -8.28 1.27 -12.79
N THR A 246 -9.33 0.89 -13.52
CA THR A 246 -10.56 1.67 -13.64
C THR A 246 -11.34 1.63 -12.34
N ASP A 247 -11.38 0.48 -11.68
CA ASP A 247 -11.95 0.31 -10.35
C ASP A 247 -11.23 1.21 -9.33
N LEU A 248 -9.89 1.17 -9.30
CA LEU A 248 -9.07 1.96 -8.36
C LEU A 248 -9.34 3.46 -8.51
N LYS A 249 -9.31 3.96 -9.74
CA LYS A 249 -9.61 5.37 -10.03
C LYS A 249 -11.01 5.76 -9.56
N GLN A 250 -12.02 4.94 -9.86
CA GLN A 250 -13.40 5.22 -9.48
C GLN A 250 -13.63 5.18 -7.96
N ILE A 251 -12.85 4.41 -7.21
CA ILE A 251 -12.87 4.43 -5.75
C ILE A 251 -12.35 5.77 -5.24
N LEU A 252 -11.22 6.25 -5.76
CA LEU A 252 -10.66 7.53 -5.36
C LEU A 252 -11.61 8.70 -5.68
N GLU A 253 -12.27 8.67 -6.85
CA GLU A 253 -13.25 9.67 -7.28
C GLU A 253 -14.57 9.63 -6.51
N LYS A 254 -14.87 8.54 -5.79
CA LYS A 254 -16.21 8.34 -5.21
C LYS A 254 -16.46 9.25 -4.01
N GLY A 255 -17.39 10.20 -4.20
CA GLY A 255 -18.03 10.96 -3.13
C GLY A 255 -17.03 11.77 -2.30
N ARG A 256 -16.90 11.43 -1.01
CA ARG A 256 -15.96 12.07 -0.07
C ARG A 256 -14.79 11.17 0.28
N ASN A 257 -14.41 10.22 -0.58
CA ASN A 257 -13.26 9.37 -0.30
C ASN A 257 -11.95 10.15 -0.22
N TYR A 258 -11.83 11.30 -0.90
CA TYR A 258 -10.68 12.18 -0.78
C TYR A 258 -10.39 12.61 0.67
N THR A 259 -11.42 12.74 1.53
CA THR A 259 -11.22 13.15 2.93
C THR A 259 -10.51 12.07 3.75
N LEU A 260 -10.45 10.84 3.25
CA LEU A 260 -9.72 9.73 3.89
C LEU A 260 -8.22 9.78 3.59
N PHE A 261 -7.78 10.69 2.72
CA PHE A 261 -6.38 10.89 2.37
C PHE A 261 -5.85 12.24 2.85
N GLU A 262 -6.62 13.01 3.62
CA GLU A 262 -6.24 14.35 4.10
C GLU A 262 -5.01 14.34 5.01
N ASP A 263 -4.76 13.22 5.69
CA ASP A 263 -3.56 13.02 6.51
C ASP A 263 -2.28 12.83 5.68
N ILE A 264 -2.42 12.48 4.40
CA ILE A 264 -1.31 12.19 3.49
C ILE A 264 -1.13 13.30 2.46
N MET A 265 -2.22 13.88 1.97
CA MET A 265 -2.17 14.93 0.95
C MET A 265 -3.34 15.90 1.06
N ASN A 266 -3.11 17.14 0.62
CA ASN A 266 -4.17 18.13 0.53
C ASN A 266 -5.12 17.87 -0.66
N GLN A 267 -6.24 18.60 -0.71
CA GLN A 267 -7.25 18.42 -1.75
C GLN A 267 -6.74 18.77 -3.17
N GLU A 268 -5.80 19.70 -3.31
CA GLU A 268 -5.25 20.09 -4.61
C GLU A 268 -4.35 18.99 -5.18
N HIS A 269 -3.51 18.42 -4.31
CA HIS A 269 -2.69 17.24 -4.60
C HIS A 269 -3.56 16.04 -5.00
N PHE A 270 -4.65 15.78 -4.27
CA PHE A 270 -5.58 14.71 -4.61
C PHE A 270 -6.19 14.89 -6.02
N LYS A 271 -6.61 16.12 -6.36
CA LYS A 271 -7.12 16.44 -7.71
C LYS A 271 -6.07 16.22 -8.78
N LEU A 272 -4.81 16.55 -8.50
CA LEU A 272 -3.70 16.32 -9.41
C LEU A 272 -3.50 14.82 -9.66
N VAL A 273 -3.49 13.99 -8.60
CA VAL A 273 -3.42 12.52 -8.74
C VAL A 273 -4.54 12.00 -9.63
N ILE A 274 -5.80 12.39 -9.39
CA ILE A 274 -6.94 11.98 -10.22
C ILE A 274 -6.75 12.40 -11.69
N SER A 275 -6.32 13.64 -11.93
CA SER A 275 -6.03 14.12 -13.30
C SER A 275 -5.00 13.24 -14.00
N LYS A 276 -3.90 12.90 -13.32
CA LYS A 276 -2.85 12.03 -13.86
C LYS A 276 -3.37 10.62 -14.13
N LEU A 277 -4.20 10.07 -13.26
CA LEU A 277 -4.85 8.77 -13.49
C LEU A 277 -5.79 8.79 -14.72
N HIS A 278 -6.48 9.90 -14.98
CA HIS A 278 -7.25 10.06 -16.23
C HIS A 278 -6.35 10.09 -17.47
N GLU A 279 -5.22 10.81 -17.39
CA GLU A 279 -4.27 10.92 -18.50
C GLU A 279 -3.53 9.60 -18.79
N LEU A 280 -3.39 8.73 -17.78
CA LEU A 280 -2.82 7.40 -17.91
C LEU A 280 -3.77 6.38 -18.56
N ASP A 281 -5.08 6.58 -18.50
CA ASP A 281 -6.09 5.61 -18.97
C ASP A 281 -5.91 5.16 -20.45
N PRO A 282 -5.61 6.06 -21.42
CA PRO A 282 -5.31 5.66 -22.79
C PRO A 282 -4.04 4.81 -22.93
N ILE A 283 -3.00 5.12 -22.16
CA ILE A 283 -1.72 4.39 -22.16
C ILE A 283 -1.95 3.00 -21.56
N ARG A 284 -2.64 2.93 -20.41
CA ARG A 284 -3.04 1.67 -19.76
C ARG A 284 -3.83 0.77 -20.70
N LYS A 285 -4.77 1.31 -21.46
CA LYS A 285 -5.54 0.54 -22.46
C LYS A 285 -4.65 -0.04 -23.55
N LYS A 286 -3.63 0.70 -24.02
CA LYS A 286 -2.66 0.15 -24.99
C LYS A 286 -1.86 -1.01 -24.38
N ILE A 287 -1.33 -0.83 -23.17
CA ILE A 287 -0.57 -1.85 -22.44
C ILE A 287 -1.42 -3.11 -22.23
N ALA A 288 -2.65 -2.97 -21.75
CA ALA A 288 -3.56 -4.10 -21.49
C ALA A 288 -3.94 -4.90 -22.75
N HIS A 289 -3.78 -4.31 -23.94
CA HIS A 289 -4.00 -4.98 -25.22
C HIS A 289 -2.69 -5.31 -25.95
N SER A 290 -1.54 -5.26 -25.25
CA SER A 290 -0.21 -5.50 -25.79
C SER A 290 0.09 -4.70 -27.07
N ARG A 291 -0.49 -3.50 -27.17
CA ARG A 291 -0.27 -2.60 -28.31
C ARG A 291 1.02 -1.83 -28.09
N GLN A 292 1.80 -1.69 -29.16
CA GLN A 292 3.04 -0.91 -29.15
C GLN A 292 2.79 0.51 -28.62
N LEU A 293 3.61 0.89 -27.64
CA LEU A 293 3.70 2.23 -27.13
C LEU A 293 4.78 3.03 -27.88
N THR A 294 4.49 4.29 -28.12
CA THR A 294 5.52 5.22 -28.60
C THR A 294 6.44 5.65 -27.45
N LYS A 295 7.69 6.02 -27.75
CA LYS A 295 8.62 6.59 -26.75
C LYS A 295 8.02 7.78 -25.99
N LYS A 296 7.18 8.59 -26.65
CA LYS A 296 6.47 9.71 -26.03
C LYS A 296 5.41 9.28 -25.03
N GLU A 297 4.66 8.22 -25.33
CA GLU A 297 3.66 7.65 -24.40
C GLU A 297 4.34 7.00 -23.21
N PHE A 298 5.43 6.29 -23.46
CA PHE A 298 6.25 5.73 -22.39
C PHE A 298 6.79 6.81 -21.45
N ASN A 299 7.40 7.87 -21.99
CA ASN A 299 7.91 8.97 -21.16
C ASN A 299 6.80 9.68 -20.36
N ARG A 300 5.57 9.75 -20.90
CA ARG A 300 4.41 10.26 -20.15
C ARG A 300 4.02 9.34 -19.00
N LEU A 301 4.05 8.02 -19.21
CA LEU A 301 3.80 7.07 -18.14
C LEU A 301 4.80 7.26 -16.99
N VAL A 302 6.09 7.41 -17.30
CA VAL A 302 7.13 7.70 -16.30
C VAL A 302 6.82 9.00 -15.57
N LEU A 303 6.69 10.11 -16.30
CA LEU A 303 6.44 11.43 -15.71
C LEU A 303 5.20 11.45 -14.81
N TYR A 304 4.09 10.86 -15.24
CA TYR A 304 2.87 10.84 -14.43
C TYR A 304 3.00 9.94 -13.21
N THR A 305 3.78 8.86 -13.31
CA THR A 305 4.07 8.01 -12.15
C THR A 305 4.93 8.76 -11.14
N GLU A 306 5.95 9.52 -11.59
CA GLU A 306 6.77 10.39 -10.74
C GLU A 306 5.96 11.51 -10.07
N ASP A 307 5.09 12.17 -10.84
CA ASP A 307 4.22 13.23 -10.32
C ASP A 307 3.32 12.68 -9.21
N ILE A 308 2.71 11.50 -9.43
CA ILE A 308 1.88 10.83 -8.43
C ILE A 308 2.72 10.47 -7.20
N GLN A 309 3.90 9.89 -7.41
CA GLN A 309 4.80 9.48 -6.33
C GLN A 309 5.20 10.64 -5.43
N THR A 310 5.62 11.76 -6.03
CA THR A 310 6.09 12.95 -5.31
C THR A 310 5.02 13.47 -4.35
N ILE A 311 3.76 13.43 -4.78
CA ILE A 311 2.61 13.86 -3.96
C ILE A 311 2.43 13.01 -2.70
N PHE A 312 2.79 11.72 -2.73
CA PHE A 312 2.66 10.84 -1.57
C PHE A 312 3.90 10.86 -0.65
N THR A 313 4.98 11.52 -1.06
CA THR A 313 6.22 11.66 -0.29
C THR A 313 6.40 13.03 0.36
N ASP A 314 5.72 14.06 -0.15
CA ASP A 314 5.78 15.45 0.33
C ASP A 314 4.85 15.70 1.53
#